data_AF-A0A6N7YJV5-F1
#
_entry.id   AF-A0A6N7YJV5-F1
#
_cell.length_a   1.000
_cell.length_b   1.000
_cell.length_c   1.000
_cell.angle_alpha   90.00
_cell.angle_beta   90.00
_cell.angle_gamma   90.00
#
_symmetry.space_group_name_H-M   'P 1'
#
loop_
_entity.id
_entity.type
_entity.pdbx_description
1 polymer ?
#
loop_
_entity_poly.entity_id
_entity_poly.type
_entity_poly.pdbx_seq_one_letter_code
_entity_poly.pdbx_strand_id
1 'polypeptide(L)'
;MLLNKLKQFHQQTMERYRDEENMEPWKKAVMEIHEKATFLFYYDATLEQNSRTATLRIQGTLVKGELPVGSVLHFYTGEGRHVGSGTILSEPEEKEQGRKGLLKRRRNEFEIKIDTYLGKETIKMNETQKKKMIQHFETQISLITNPDLMD
;
A
#
# COMPACT_ATOMS: atom_id res chain seq x y z
N MET A 1 -7.94 -1.00 -15.42
CA MET A 1 -8.96 -2.07 -15.21
C MET A 1 -8.80 -2.79 -13.86
N LEU A 2 -7.59 -2.87 -13.29
CA LEU A 2 -7.32 -3.50 -11.98
C LEU A 2 -7.98 -2.76 -10.79
N LEU A 3 -7.95 -1.43 -10.80
CA LEU A 3 -8.39 -0.66 -9.64
C LEU A 3 -9.91 -0.63 -9.42
N ASN A 4 -10.70 -0.70 -10.50
CA ASN A 4 -12.15 -0.89 -10.37
C ASN A 4 -12.48 -2.29 -9.83
N LYS A 5 -11.65 -3.31 -10.15
CA LYS A 5 -11.78 -4.65 -9.56
C LYS A 5 -11.39 -4.65 -8.08
N LEU A 6 -10.38 -3.90 -7.66
CA LEU A 6 -10.03 -3.71 -6.23
C LEU A 6 -11.11 -2.96 -5.44
N LYS A 7 -11.75 -1.95 -6.02
CA LYS A 7 -12.88 -1.25 -5.38
C LYS A 7 -14.15 -2.11 -5.31
N GLN A 8 -14.47 -2.85 -6.37
CA GLN A 8 -15.57 -3.84 -6.35
C GLN A 8 -15.26 -5.00 -5.40
N PHE A 9 -14.00 -5.40 -5.30
CA PHE A 9 -13.52 -6.33 -4.28
C PHE A 9 -13.80 -5.72 -2.91
N HIS A 10 -13.31 -4.53 -2.56
CA HIS A 10 -13.58 -3.90 -1.26
C HIS A 10 -15.08 -3.91 -0.85
N GLN A 11 -16.01 -3.57 -1.75
CA GLN A 11 -17.45 -3.65 -1.49
C GLN A 11 -17.99 -5.08 -1.37
N GLN A 12 -17.65 -5.99 -2.29
CA GLN A 12 -18.09 -7.39 -2.24
C GLN A 12 -17.45 -8.17 -1.09
N THR A 13 -16.26 -7.78 -0.70
CA THR A 13 -15.45 -8.45 0.31
C THR A 13 -16.04 -8.12 1.69
N MET A 14 -16.38 -6.86 1.98
CA MET A 14 -17.17 -6.48 3.18
C MET A 14 -18.54 -7.19 3.29
N GLU A 15 -19.25 -7.39 2.17
CA GLU A 15 -20.53 -8.11 2.18
C GLU A 15 -20.38 -9.64 2.31
N ARG A 16 -19.28 -10.22 1.80
CA ARG A 16 -18.96 -11.66 1.90
C ARG A 16 -18.26 -12.06 3.20
N TYR A 17 -17.75 -11.10 3.97
CA TYR A 17 -17.11 -11.35 5.26
C TYR A 17 -18.09 -11.79 6.37
N ARG A 18 -19.41 -11.82 6.12
CA ARG A 18 -20.42 -12.29 7.09
C ARG A 18 -20.31 -13.76 7.49
N ASP A 19 -19.60 -14.60 6.73
CA ASP A 19 -19.33 -16.01 7.08
C ASP A 19 -17.83 -16.24 7.32
N GLU A 20 -17.32 -15.76 8.47
CA GLU A 20 -15.91 -15.90 8.87
C GLU A 20 -15.41 -17.37 8.96
N GLU A 21 -16.33 -18.32 9.20
CA GLU A 21 -15.99 -19.73 9.43
C GLU A 21 -15.43 -20.43 8.17
N ASN A 22 -15.90 -20.06 6.97
CA ASN A 22 -15.55 -20.71 5.70
C ASN A 22 -14.57 -19.91 4.83
N MET A 23 -13.96 -18.88 5.40
CA MET A 23 -13.15 -17.95 4.65
C MET A 23 -11.75 -18.48 4.34
N GLU A 24 -11.30 -18.28 3.10
CA GLU A 24 -9.92 -18.58 2.72
C GLU A 24 -8.91 -17.82 3.60
N PRO A 25 -7.81 -18.45 4.04
CA PRO A 25 -6.87 -17.84 4.99
C PRO A 25 -6.33 -16.46 4.58
N TRP A 26 -6.07 -16.24 3.29
CA TRP A 26 -5.56 -14.96 2.79
C TRP A 26 -6.60 -13.82 2.91
N LYS A 27 -7.90 -14.14 2.81
CA LYS A 27 -8.97 -13.14 2.99
C LYS A 27 -9.10 -12.74 4.44
N LYS A 28 -8.90 -13.68 5.38
CA LYS A 28 -8.84 -13.39 6.82
C LYS A 28 -7.65 -12.49 7.15
N ALA A 29 -6.47 -12.78 6.60
CA ALA A 29 -5.27 -11.95 6.80
C ALA A 29 -5.48 -10.52 6.29
N VAL A 30 -6.06 -10.35 5.09
CA VAL A 30 -6.39 -9.02 4.56
C VAL A 30 -7.43 -8.31 5.42
N MET A 31 -8.46 -9.02 5.90
CA MET A 31 -9.49 -8.46 6.78
C MET A 31 -8.90 -7.97 8.10
N GLU A 32 -8.05 -8.77 8.74
CA GLU A 32 -7.37 -8.40 9.98
C GLU A 32 -6.51 -7.15 9.81
N ILE A 33 -5.78 -7.04 8.70
CA ILE A 33 -5.06 -5.81 8.34
C ILE A 33 -6.03 -4.64 8.24
N HIS A 34 -7.18 -4.81 7.59
CA HIS A 34 -8.18 -3.77 7.46
C HIS A 34 -8.75 -3.34 8.79
N GLU A 35 -9.01 -4.25 9.71
CA GLU A 35 -9.62 -3.94 11.01
C GLU A 35 -8.63 -3.17 11.89
N LYS A 36 -7.42 -3.68 12.03
CA LYS A 36 -6.40 -3.14 12.94
C LYS A 36 -5.68 -1.89 12.42
N ALA A 37 -5.65 -1.67 11.11
CA ALA A 37 -4.96 -0.52 10.53
C ALA A 37 -5.51 0.81 11.09
N THR A 38 -4.67 1.72 11.56
CA THR A 38 -5.08 3.11 11.80
C THR A 38 -5.02 3.92 10.51
N PHE A 39 -4.12 3.53 9.61
CA PHE A 39 -3.96 4.05 8.26
C PHE A 39 -4.05 2.95 7.22
N LEU A 40 -4.82 3.17 6.15
CA LEU A 40 -5.00 2.20 5.09
C LEU A 40 -4.92 2.87 3.72
N PHE A 41 -3.90 2.49 2.95
CA PHE A 41 -3.68 2.99 1.61
C PHE A 41 -3.56 1.84 0.60
N TYR A 42 -4.41 1.89 -0.41
CA TYR A 42 -4.33 0.99 -1.55
C TYR A 42 -3.39 1.56 -2.61
N TYR A 43 -2.26 0.88 -2.80
CA TYR A 43 -1.28 1.22 -3.82
C TYR A 43 -1.86 1.01 -5.22
N ASP A 44 -1.57 1.94 -6.13
CA ASP A 44 -1.92 1.84 -7.55
C ASP A 44 -0.69 1.87 -8.44
N ALA A 45 0.15 2.89 -8.27
CA ALA A 45 1.28 3.13 -9.15
C ALA A 45 2.43 3.86 -8.44
N THR A 46 3.63 3.68 -8.98
CA THR A 46 4.78 4.53 -8.70
C THR A 46 4.87 5.59 -9.80
N LEU A 47 4.89 6.86 -9.41
CA LEU A 47 4.97 8.00 -10.32
C LEU A 47 6.42 8.38 -10.62
N GLU A 48 7.26 8.38 -9.57
CA GLU A 48 8.67 8.73 -9.65
C GLU A 48 9.47 7.79 -8.73
N GLN A 49 10.70 7.46 -9.12
CA GLN A 49 11.58 6.60 -8.32
C GLN A 49 13.03 7.10 -8.33
N ASN A 50 13.69 6.99 -7.18
CA ASN A 50 15.12 7.17 -7.04
C ASN A 50 15.74 5.91 -6.41
N SER A 51 16.29 5.07 -7.28
CA SER A 51 16.92 3.81 -6.87
C SER A 51 18.18 3.99 -6.02
N ARG A 52 18.82 5.17 -6.01
CA ARG A 52 20.01 5.40 -5.17
C ARG A 52 19.61 5.54 -3.70
N THR A 53 18.53 6.28 -3.44
CA THR A 53 17.98 6.54 -2.11
C THR A 53 16.88 5.56 -1.70
N ALA A 54 16.43 4.69 -2.62
CA ALA A 54 15.28 3.81 -2.43
C ALA A 54 14.00 4.59 -2.09
N THR A 55 13.83 5.76 -2.69
CA THR A 55 12.65 6.61 -2.50
C THR A 55 11.72 6.54 -3.70
N LEU A 56 10.42 6.55 -3.43
CA LEU A 56 9.35 6.45 -4.42
C LEU A 56 8.31 7.54 -4.16
N ARG A 57 7.83 8.18 -5.21
CA ARG A 57 6.56 8.91 -5.18
C ARG A 57 5.46 7.97 -5.63
N ILE A 58 4.53 7.65 -4.74
CA ILE A 58 3.49 6.66 -4.99
C ILE A 58 2.12 7.31 -5.12
N GLN A 59 1.24 6.69 -5.88
CA GLN A 59 -0.15 7.06 -6.06
C GLN A 59 -1.07 5.92 -5.65
N GLY A 60 -2.21 6.27 -5.05
CA GLY A 60 -3.18 5.28 -4.62
C GLY A 60 -4.46 5.88 -4.05
N THR A 61 -5.16 5.10 -3.26
CA THR A 61 -6.39 5.51 -2.58
C THR A 61 -6.20 5.37 -1.08
N LEU A 62 -6.22 6.50 -0.39
CA LEU A 62 -6.35 6.55 1.06
C LEU A 62 -7.79 6.20 1.43
N VAL A 63 -7.96 5.20 2.28
CA VAL A 63 -9.28 4.71 2.73
C VAL A 63 -9.57 5.14 4.16
N LYS A 64 -8.56 5.15 5.03
CA LYS A 64 -8.67 5.65 6.40
C LYS A 64 -7.32 6.13 6.93
N GLY A 65 -7.40 6.98 7.96
CA GLY A 65 -6.27 7.46 8.73
C GLY A 65 -5.57 8.66 8.12
N GLU A 66 -4.82 9.35 8.96
CA GLU A 66 -3.81 10.31 8.58
C GLU A 66 -2.45 9.72 8.96
N LEU A 67 -1.41 10.01 8.18
CA LEU A 67 -0.06 9.59 8.53
C LEU A 67 0.90 10.77 8.43
N PRO A 68 1.46 11.25 9.54
CA PRO A 68 2.39 12.36 9.52
C PRO A 68 3.74 11.94 8.92
N VAL A 69 4.45 12.90 8.34
CA VAL A 69 5.81 12.72 7.83
C VAL A 69 6.71 12.09 8.90
N GLY A 70 7.55 11.13 8.50
CA GLY A 70 8.41 10.36 9.41
C GLY A 70 7.77 9.10 9.99
N SER A 71 6.48 8.87 9.79
CA SER A 71 5.82 7.64 10.24
C SER A 71 6.31 6.40 9.51
N VAL A 72 6.32 5.27 10.21
CA VAL A 72 6.66 3.96 9.63
C VAL A 72 5.46 3.41 8.85
N LEU A 73 5.75 2.82 7.71
CA LEU A 73 4.84 2.13 6.81
C LEU A 73 5.24 0.66 6.71
N HIS A 74 4.25 -0.22 6.66
CA HIS A 74 4.39 -1.62 6.29
C HIS A 74 3.75 -1.87 4.93
N PHE A 75 4.40 -2.68 4.11
CA PHE A 75 3.99 -3.00 2.75
C PHE A 75 3.49 -4.43 2.67
N TYR A 76 2.32 -4.60 2.04
CA TYR A 76 1.63 -5.88 1.91
C TYR A 76 1.24 -6.17 0.46
N THR A 77 1.28 -7.46 0.11
CA THR A 77 0.72 -7.96 -1.15
C THR A 77 -0.81 -7.99 -1.11
N GLY A 78 -1.44 -8.25 -2.26
CA GLY A 78 -2.90 -8.45 -2.35
C GLY A 78 -3.43 -9.64 -1.53
N GLU A 79 -2.56 -10.55 -1.09
CA GLU A 79 -2.89 -11.68 -0.22
C GLU A 79 -2.63 -11.40 1.27
N GLY A 80 -2.26 -10.17 1.63
CA GLY A 80 -1.97 -9.79 3.02
C GLY A 80 -0.62 -10.29 3.53
N ARG A 81 0.31 -10.68 2.64
CA ARG A 81 1.68 -11.04 3.06
C ARG A 81 2.51 -9.77 3.25
N HIS A 82 3.13 -9.63 4.43
CA HIS A 82 4.08 -8.56 4.69
C HIS A 82 5.35 -8.77 3.85
N VAL A 83 5.83 -7.71 3.19
CA VAL A 83 7.03 -7.78 2.35
C VAL A 83 8.11 -6.78 2.73
N GLY A 84 7.84 -5.80 3.59
CA GLY A 84 8.84 -4.84 3.99
C GLY A 84 8.24 -3.60 4.64
N SER A 85 9.12 -2.69 5.01
CA SER A 85 8.77 -1.45 5.68
C SER A 85 9.45 -0.24 5.06
N GLY A 86 8.90 0.93 5.36
CA GLY A 86 9.44 2.20 4.91
C GLY A 86 9.01 3.35 5.78
N THR A 87 9.34 4.55 5.34
CA THR A 87 9.06 5.80 6.04
C THR A 87 8.37 6.76 5.09
N ILE A 88 7.33 7.45 5.55
CA ILE A 88 6.69 8.53 4.79
C ILE A 88 7.57 9.79 4.80
N LEU A 89 7.80 10.38 3.63
CA LEU A 89 8.68 11.53 3.44
C LEU A 89 7.93 12.83 3.13
N SER A 90 6.69 12.75 2.68
CA SER A 90 5.86 13.92 2.38
C SER A 90 4.42 13.72 2.86
N GLU A 91 3.70 14.82 3.06
CA GLU A 91 2.27 14.75 3.34
C GLU A 91 1.49 14.19 2.13
N PRO A 92 0.43 13.39 2.35
CA PRO A 92 -0.47 12.94 1.29
C PRO A 92 -1.21 14.11 0.63
N GLU A 93 -1.01 14.29 -0.67
CA GLU A 93 -1.74 15.26 -1.47
C GLU A 93 -2.90 14.60 -2.22
N GLU A 94 -4.12 15.10 -2.01
CA GLU A 94 -5.28 14.66 -2.78
C GLU A 94 -5.31 15.32 -4.16
N LYS A 95 -5.24 14.52 -5.22
CA LYS A 95 -5.36 14.93 -6.62
C LYS A 95 -6.69 14.48 -7.21
N GLU A 96 -7.39 15.39 -7.89
CA GLU A 96 -8.55 15.04 -8.71
C GLU A 96 -8.08 14.39 -10.03
N GLN A 97 -8.45 13.12 -10.24
CA GLN A 97 -8.08 12.34 -11.42
C GLN A 97 -9.33 12.05 -12.28
N GLY A 98 -9.90 13.14 -12.80
CA GLY A 98 -11.03 13.11 -13.73
C GLY A 98 -12.40 12.82 -13.11
N ARG A 99 -13.42 12.84 -13.97
CA ARG A 99 -14.82 12.57 -13.64
C ARG A 99 -15.30 11.34 -14.40
N LYS A 100 -15.99 10.42 -13.71
CA LYS A 100 -16.81 9.40 -14.37
C LYS A 100 -18.27 9.63 -13.96
N GLY A 101 -19.01 10.33 -14.80
CA GLY A 101 -20.34 10.85 -14.45
C GLY A 101 -20.25 11.90 -13.33
N LEU A 102 -21.10 11.78 -12.31
CA LEU A 102 -21.14 12.71 -11.16
C LEU A 102 -20.04 12.46 -10.12
N LEU A 103 -19.36 11.31 -10.17
CA LEU A 103 -18.35 10.92 -9.18
C LEU A 103 -16.95 11.43 -9.59
N LYS A 104 -16.39 12.31 -8.73
CA LYS A 104 -14.98 12.71 -8.79
C LYS A 104 -14.10 11.56 -8.31
N ARG A 105 -13.10 11.17 -9.09
CA ARG A 105 -12.10 10.19 -8.66
C ARG A 105 -10.96 10.96 -8.00
N ARG A 106 -10.73 10.69 -6.72
CA ARG A 106 -9.62 11.26 -5.95
C ARG A 106 -8.54 10.22 -5.75
N ARG A 107 -7.29 10.64 -5.93
CA ARG A 107 -6.08 9.86 -5.67
C ARG A 107 -5.21 10.60 -4.69
N ASN A 108 -4.48 9.85 -3.88
CA ASN A 108 -3.54 10.42 -2.93
C ASN A 108 -2.14 10.10 -3.44
N GLU A 109 -1.27 11.10 -3.38
CA GLU A 109 0.13 11.01 -3.78
C GLU A 109 1.02 11.44 -2.63
N PHE A 110 2.09 10.69 -2.36
CA PHE A 110 3.12 11.08 -1.41
C PHE A 110 4.42 10.33 -1.67
N GLU A 111 5.49 10.84 -1.08
CA GLU A 111 6.81 10.24 -1.11
C GLU A 111 7.03 9.29 0.06
N ILE A 112 7.69 8.17 -0.23
CA ILE A 112 8.13 7.19 0.75
C ILE A 112 9.60 6.83 0.51
N LYS A 113 10.27 6.37 1.57
CA LYS A 113 11.53 5.64 1.50
C LYS A 113 11.28 4.19 1.86
N ILE A 114 11.82 3.26 1.08
CA ILE A 114 11.83 1.84 1.45
C ILE A 114 13.04 1.61 2.36
N ASP A 115 12.80 1.18 3.60
CA ASP A 115 13.85 0.92 4.59
C ASP A 115 14.22 -0.56 4.64
N THR A 116 13.22 -1.45 4.57
CA THR A 116 13.43 -2.89 4.45
C THR A 116 12.57 -3.49 3.35
N TYR A 117 13.09 -4.52 2.68
CA TYR A 117 12.34 -5.27 1.68
C TYR A 117 12.81 -6.73 1.63
N LEU A 118 11.85 -7.65 1.75
CA LEU A 118 12.06 -9.10 1.82
C LEU A 118 13.16 -9.49 2.82
N GLY A 119 13.11 -8.90 4.01
CA GLY A 119 14.05 -9.17 5.11
C GLY A 119 15.43 -8.53 4.97
N LYS A 120 15.64 -7.65 3.98
CA LYS A 120 16.92 -6.96 3.74
C LYS A 120 16.78 -5.46 3.91
N GLU A 121 17.73 -4.83 4.60
CA GLU A 121 17.81 -3.37 4.70
C GLU A 121 18.27 -2.78 3.38
N THR A 122 17.58 -1.75 2.89
CA THR A 122 17.90 -1.13 1.60
C THR A 122 19.25 -0.42 1.62
N ILE A 123 19.71 0.04 2.78
CA ILE A 123 21.04 0.65 2.93
C ILE A 123 22.19 -0.31 2.61
N LYS A 124 21.98 -1.62 2.82
CA LYS A 124 22.96 -2.68 2.52
C LYS A 124 22.90 -3.13 1.06
N MET A 125 21.98 -2.60 0.26
CA MET A 125 21.82 -2.96 -1.14
C MET A 125 22.62 -2.03 -2.06
N ASN A 126 23.24 -2.60 -3.07
CA ASN A 126 23.80 -1.84 -4.19
C ASN A 126 22.69 -1.34 -5.13
N GLU A 127 23.05 -0.46 -6.07
CA GLU A 127 22.07 0.17 -6.98
C GLU A 127 21.33 -0.85 -7.85
N THR A 128 22.01 -1.89 -8.35
CA THR A 128 21.37 -2.96 -9.15
C THR A 128 20.33 -3.73 -8.33
N GLN A 129 20.63 -4.02 -7.06
CA GLN A 129 19.70 -4.68 -6.14
C GLN A 129 18.50 -3.78 -5.85
N LYS A 130 18.71 -2.47 -5.61
CA LYS A 130 17.63 -1.51 -5.39
C LYS A 130 16.73 -1.37 -6.62
N LYS A 131 17.27 -1.34 -7.83
CA LYS A 131 16.46 -1.33 -9.08
C LYS A 131 15.55 -2.56 -9.18
N LYS A 132 16.09 -3.76 -8.94
CA LYS A 132 15.29 -5.01 -8.93
C LYS A 132 14.23 -5.00 -7.83
N MET A 133 14.59 -4.50 -6.65
CA MET A 133 13.68 -4.35 -5.52
C MET A 133 12.50 -3.44 -5.88
N ILE A 134 12.74 -2.29 -6.50
CA ILE A 134 11.66 -1.37 -6.87
C ILE A 134 10.76 -1.99 -7.95
N GLN A 135 11.32 -2.66 -8.96
CA GLN A 135 10.52 -3.38 -9.95
C GLN A 135 9.63 -4.47 -9.31
N HIS A 136 10.16 -5.17 -8.31
CA HIS A 136 9.38 -6.15 -7.55
C HIS A 136 8.32 -5.47 -6.67
N PHE A 137 8.64 -4.34 -6.04
CA PHE A 137 7.68 -3.52 -5.28
C PHE A 137 6.49 -3.13 -6.15
N GLU A 138 6.74 -2.56 -7.33
CA GLU A 138 5.70 -2.09 -8.24
C GLU A 138 4.72 -3.17 -8.68
N THR A 139 5.18 -4.44 -8.74
CA THR A 139 4.37 -5.57 -9.20
C THR A 139 3.68 -6.35 -8.09
N GLN A 140 4.19 -6.30 -6.87
CA GLN A 140 3.68 -7.10 -5.75
C GLN A 140 2.85 -6.32 -4.75
N ILE A 141 3.15 -5.04 -4.53
CA ILE A 141 2.47 -4.26 -3.50
C ILE A 141 1.04 -3.99 -3.91
N SER A 142 0.13 -4.12 -2.96
CA SER A 142 -1.27 -3.72 -3.12
C SER A 142 -1.75 -2.84 -1.97
N LEU A 143 -1.16 -3.00 -0.78
CA LEU A 143 -1.67 -2.39 0.44
C LEU A 143 -0.53 -1.88 1.31
N ILE A 144 -0.72 -0.69 1.87
CA ILE A 144 0.24 0.00 2.73
C ILE A 144 -0.50 0.47 3.98
N THR A 145 0.08 0.23 5.15
CA THR A 145 -0.55 0.44 6.46
C THR A 145 0.50 0.79 7.51
N ASN A 146 0.07 1.28 8.67
CA ASN A 146 0.92 1.49 9.84
C ASN A 146 1.34 0.14 10.49
N PRO A 147 2.42 0.12 11.30
CA PRO A 147 2.97 -1.09 11.91
C PRO A 147 2.13 -1.72 13.04
N ASP A 148 1.14 -1.02 13.61
CA ASP A 148 0.39 -1.45 14.82
C ASP A 148 -0.60 -2.60 14.57
N LEU A 149 -0.31 -3.48 13.61
CA LEU A 149 -1.10 -4.67 13.31
C LEU A 149 -0.78 -5.86 14.23
N MET A 150 0.28 -5.76 15.02
CA MET A 150 0.70 -6.79 15.97
C MET A 150 0.89 -6.18 17.36
N ASP A 151 -0.10 -6.42 18.23
CA ASP A 151 0.10 -6.47 19.68
C ASP A 151 0.87 -7.75 20.05
#